data_AF-A0A2E1JFN9-F1
#
_entry.id   AF-A0A2E1JFN9-F1
#
_cell.length_a   1.000
_cell.length_b   1.000
_cell.length_c   1.000
_cell.angle_alpha   90.00
_cell.angle_beta   90.00
_cell.angle_gamma   90.00
#
_symmetry.space_group_name_H-M   'P 1'
#
loop_
_entity.id
_entity.type
_entity.pdbx_description
1 polymer ?
#
loop_
_entity_poly.entity_id
_entity_poly.type
_entity_poly.pdbx_seq_one_letter_code
_entity_poly.pdbx_strand_id
1 'polypeptide(L)'
;MDKIKVFSPGSITNLSCGYDILGVCLNNRGDEITVTKTANKGIIIKSNDDYNISSDINENVAGIAAQALLKDISTEFGFEIEIKKGIKP
;
A
#
# COMPACT_ATOMS: atom_id res chain seq x y z
N MET A 1 -8.21 -17.26 -7.42
CA MET A 1 -6.97 -16.87 -6.72
C MET A 1 -7.37 -15.74 -5.78
N ASP A 2 -7.39 -15.98 -4.47
CA ASP A 2 -7.99 -15.05 -3.50
C ASP A 2 -6.95 -14.19 -2.75
N LYS A 3 -5.68 -14.30 -3.14
CA LYS A 3 -4.56 -13.59 -2.52
C LYS A 3 -3.51 -13.24 -3.57
N ILE A 4 -3.00 -12.02 -3.52
CA ILE A 4 -1.89 -11.55 -4.34
C ILE A 4 -0.85 -10.85 -3.45
N LYS A 5 0.44 -11.09 -3.73
CA LYS A 5 1.55 -10.40 -3.09
C LYS A 5 2.29 -9.61 -4.15
N VAL A 6 2.60 -8.35 -3.85
CA VAL A 6 3.34 -7.43 -4.71
C VAL A 6 4.50 -6.81 -3.93
N PHE A 7 5.54 -6.43 -4.66
CA PHE A 7 6.65 -5.63 -4.14
C PHE A 7 6.52 -4.21 -4.67
N SER A 8 6.53 -3.22 -3.77
CA SER A 8 6.44 -1.80 -4.08
C SER A 8 7.79 -1.14 -3.76
N PRO A 9 8.64 -0.90 -4.78
CA PRO A 9 9.97 -0.33 -4.58
C PRO A 9 9.91 1.09 -4.01
N GLY A 10 10.90 1.43 -3.18
CA GLY A 10 11.16 2.81 -2.82
C GLY A 10 11.68 3.61 -4.02
N SER A 11 11.59 4.93 -3.94
CA SER A 11 12.04 5.84 -4.98
C SER A 11 12.85 6.98 -4.40
N ILE A 12 13.77 7.52 -5.19
CA ILE A 12 14.45 8.79 -4.91
C ILE A 12 13.78 9.88 -5.75
N THR A 13 13.43 11.00 -5.15
CA THR A 13 12.83 12.16 -5.83
C THR A 13 13.84 13.31 -5.95
N ASN A 14 13.48 14.36 -6.71
CA ASN A 14 14.20 15.61 -6.95
C ASN A 14 15.51 15.50 -7.76
N LEU A 15 16.35 14.49 -7.53
CA LEU A 15 17.60 14.25 -8.29
C LEU A 15 18.41 15.53 -8.59
N SER A 16 18.82 16.24 -7.53
CA SER A 16 19.51 17.54 -7.60
C SER A 16 18.62 18.66 -8.16
N CYS A 17 18.80 19.07 -9.42
CA CYS A 17 18.10 20.21 -10.01
C CYS A 17 16.66 19.92 -10.44
N GLY A 18 16.20 18.67 -10.35
CA GLY A 18 14.89 18.22 -10.81
C GLY A 18 13.79 18.27 -9.76
N TYR A 19 13.77 19.30 -8.91
CA TYR A 19 12.76 19.48 -7.86
C TYR A 19 11.34 19.29 -8.40
N ASP A 20 10.55 18.43 -7.76
CA ASP A 20 9.17 18.06 -8.12
C ASP A 20 8.96 17.49 -9.55
N ILE A 21 10.02 17.17 -10.29
CA ILE A 21 9.94 16.69 -11.68
C ILE A 21 10.62 15.33 -11.83
N LEU A 22 11.83 15.16 -11.29
CA LEU A 22 12.63 13.96 -11.50
C LEU A 22 12.48 12.96 -10.37
N GLY A 23 12.41 11.68 -10.73
CA GLY A 23 12.43 10.57 -9.79
C GLY A 23 12.97 9.29 -10.40
N VAL A 24 13.52 8.42 -9.56
CA VAL A 24 14.05 7.11 -9.97
C VAL A 24 13.64 6.03 -8.99
N CYS A 25 13.25 4.88 -9.53
CA CYS A 25 12.87 3.69 -8.78
C CYS A 25 14.10 2.92 -8.29
N LEU A 26 14.08 2.45 -7.04
CA LEU A 26 15.08 1.54 -6.50
C LEU A 26 14.75 0.09 -6.90
N ASN A 27 15.76 -0.75 -7.07
CA ASN A 27 15.52 -2.13 -7.50
C ASN A 27 15.12 -3.07 -6.35
N ASN A 28 15.82 -3.01 -5.21
CA ASN A 28 15.78 -4.09 -4.19
C ASN A 28 15.36 -3.63 -2.79
N ARG A 29 14.84 -2.42 -2.65
CA ARG A 29 14.39 -1.88 -1.36
C ARG A 29 13.01 -1.27 -1.53
N GLY A 30 12.05 -1.74 -0.75
CA GLY A 30 10.64 -1.38 -0.88
C GLY A 30 9.76 -2.22 0.03
N ASP A 31 8.47 -1.94 0.01
CA ASP A 31 7.50 -2.63 0.84
C ASP A 31 6.97 -3.88 0.13
N GLU A 32 6.66 -4.92 0.91
CA GLU A 32 5.88 -6.05 0.41
C GLU A 32 4.43 -5.86 0.85
N ILE A 33 3.50 -5.85 -0.11
CA ILE A 33 2.08 -5.68 0.15
C ILE A 33 1.36 -6.94 -0.28
N THR A 34 0.53 -7.48 0.60
CA THR A 34 -0.26 -8.66 0.35
C THR A 34 -1.72 -8.31 0.48
N VAL A 35 -2.49 -8.50 -0.60
CA VAL A 35 -3.92 -8.24 -0.63
C VAL A 35 -4.67 -9.56 -0.70
N THR A 36 -5.56 -9.79 0.25
CA THR A 36 -6.39 -10.99 0.34
C THR A 36 -7.85 -10.61 0.21
N LYS A 37 -8.59 -11.27 -0.67
CA LYS A 37 -10.03 -11.11 -0.82
C LYS A 37 -10.75 -11.62 0.43
N THR A 38 -11.76 -10.90 0.90
CA THR A 38 -12.57 -11.29 2.07
C THR A 38 -14.05 -11.40 1.70
N ALA A 39 -14.80 -12.22 2.44
CA ALA A 39 -16.23 -12.41 2.17
C ALA A 39 -17.08 -11.17 2.47
N ASN A 40 -16.66 -10.34 3.44
CA ASN A 40 -17.39 -9.15 3.87
C ASN A 40 -16.88 -7.91 3.15
N LYS A 41 -17.78 -7.04 2.67
CA LYS A 41 -17.40 -5.74 2.11
C LYS A 41 -16.62 -4.91 3.12
N GLY A 42 -15.67 -4.13 2.63
CA GLY A 42 -14.82 -3.25 3.43
C GLY A 42 -13.34 -3.50 3.23
N ILE A 43 -12.52 -2.72 3.94
CA ILE A 43 -11.06 -2.80 3.92
C ILE A 43 -10.57 -3.03 5.34
N ILE A 44 -9.62 -3.93 5.51
CA ILE A 44 -8.91 -4.17 6.77
C ILE A 44 -7.43 -3.96 6.50
N ILE A 45 -6.77 -3.10 7.29
CA ILE A 45 -5.32 -2.94 7.25
C ILE A 45 -4.70 -3.79 8.36
N LYS A 46 -3.70 -4.59 8.00
CA LYS A 46 -2.80 -5.25 8.93
C LYS A 46 -1.38 -4.75 8.70
N SER A 47 -0.74 -4.27 9.75
CA SER A 47 0.70 -4.06 9.77
C SER A 47 1.33 -5.06 10.73
N ASN A 48 2.38 -5.71 10.26
CA ASN A 48 3.20 -6.63 11.04
C ASN A 48 4.63 -6.07 11.19
N ASP A 49 4.80 -4.75 11.13
CA ASP A 49 6.10 -4.08 11.20
C ASP A 49 6.34 -3.35 12.52
N ASP A 50 7.61 -3.06 12.79
CA ASP A 50 8.08 -2.36 14.00
C ASP A 50 7.90 -0.83 13.92
N TYR A 51 7.25 -0.31 12.86
CA TYR A 51 7.15 1.13 12.61
C TYR A 51 5.82 1.72 13.09
N ASN A 52 4.93 0.92 13.70
CA ASN A 52 3.65 1.36 14.25
C ASN A 52 2.83 2.20 13.26
N ILE A 53 2.81 1.81 11.99
CA ILE A 53 1.96 2.47 10.99
C ILE A 53 0.47 2.27 11.36
N SER A 54 -0.34 3.31 11.14
CA SER A 54 -1.77 3.27 11.51
C SER A 54 -2.48 2.13 10.78
N SER A 55 -3.34 1.40 11.51
CA SER A 55 -4.27 0.42 10.95
C SER A 55 -5.64 1.02 10.63
N ASP A 56 -5.87 2.30 10.95
CA ASP A 56 -7.07 3.01 10.53
C ASP A 56 -7.02 3.23 9.01
N ILE A 57 -8.07 2.78 8.32
CA ILE A 57 -8.20 2.91 6.87
C ILE A 57 -8.18 4.37 6.39
N ASN A 58 -8.55 5.32 7.25
CA ASN A 58 -8.60 6.75 6.93
C ASN A 58 -7.28 7.48 7.21
N GLU A 59 -6.34 6.84 7.89
CA GLU A 59 -5.00 7.38 8.18
C GLU A 59 -3.90 6.64 7.42
N ASN A 60 -4.14 5.38 7.03
CA ASN A 60 -3.21 4.58 6.26
C ASN A 60 -3.35 4.85 4.76
N VAL A 61 -2.26 5.21 4.09
CA VAL A 61 -2.25 5.53 2.65
C VAL A 61 -2.74 4.38 1.78
N ALA A 62 -2.47 3.12 2.14
CA ALA A 62 -3.00 1.97 1.40
C ALA A 62 -4.53 1.84 1.58
N GLY A 63 -5.04 2.15 2.78
CA GLY A 63 -6.46 2.21 3.07
C GLY A 63 -7.16 3.28 2.24
N ILE A 64 -6.62 4.51 2.25
CA ILE A 64 -7.15 5.65 1.48
C ILE A 64 -7.16 5.34 -0.02
N ALA A 65 -6.08 4.77 -0.55
CA ALA A 65 -5.98 4.40 -1.97
C ALA A 65 -7.00 3.31 -2.35
N ALA A 66 -7.16 2.29 -1.52
CA ALA A 66 -8.15 1.24 -1.74
C ALA A 66 -9.58 1.79 -1.64
N GLN A 67 -9.87 2.67 -0.67
CA GLN A 67 -11.18 3.33 -0.57
C GLN A 67 -11.49 4.15 -1.83
N ALA A 68 -10.51 4.87 -2.39
CA ALA A 68 -10.69 5.61 -3.63
C ALA A 68 -11.05 4.68 -4.80
N LEU A 69 -10.30 3.58 -4.97
CA LEU A 69 -10.59 2.60 -6.01
C LEU A 69 -11.99 1.98 -5.84
N LEU A 70 -12.37 1.58 -4.62
CA LEU A 70 -13.66 0.95 -4.34
C LEU A 70 -14.86 1.90 -4.45
N LYS A 71 -14.65 3.21 -4.53
CA LYS A 71 -15.73 4.15 -4.87
C LYS A 71 -16.10 4.08 -6.36
N ASP A 72 -15.13 3.72 -7.22
CA ASP A 72 -15.29 3.73 -8.67
C ASP A 72 -15.64 2.33 -9.24
N ILE A 73 -15.58 1.28 -8.42
CA ILE A 73 -15.91 -0.09 -8.83
C ILE A 73 -16.96 -0.72 -7.91
N SER A 74 -17.80 -1.56 -8.48
CA SER A 74 -18.75 -2.36 -7.71
C SER A 74 -18.13 -3.71 -7.32
N THR A 75 -18.10 -4.03 -6.03
CA THR A 75 -17.65 -5.34 -5.53
C THR A 75 -18.64 -5.91 -4.51
N GLU A 76 -18.79 -7.24 -4.53
CA GLU A 76 -19.57 -8.01 -3.55
C GLU A 76 -18.72 -8.60 -2.42
N PHE A 77 -17.47 -8.13 -2.30
CA PHE A 77 -16.47 -8.65 -1.39
C PHE A 77 -15.55 -7.51 -0.93
N GLY A 78 -14.79 -7.77 0.13
CA GLY A 78 -13.82 -6.83 0.68
C GLY A 78 -12.38 -7.30 0.51
N PHE A 79 -11.47 -6.58 1.16
CA PHE A 79 -10.04 -6.77 1.05
C PHE A 79 -9.36 -6.61 2.40
N GLU A 80 -8.45 -7.52 2.70
CA GLU A 80 -7.45 -7.39 3.76
C GLU A 80 -6.12 -7.04 3.11
N ILE A 81 -5.50 -5.94 3.56
CA ILE A 81 -4.22 -5.45 3.06
C ILE A 81 -3.20 -5.60 4.19
N GLU A 82 -2.28 -6.54 4.01
CA GLU A 82 -1.15 -6.76 4.90
C GLU A 82 0.10 -6.07 4.32
N ILE A 83 0.72 -5.21 5.11
CA ILE A 83 1.89 -4.42 4.70
C ILE A 83 3.09 -4.86 5.53
N LYS A 84 4.17 -5.22 4.85
CA LYS A 84 5.50 -5.39 5.44
C LYS A 84 6.42 -4.30 4.90
N LYS A 85 6.75 -3.35 5.77
CA LYS A 85 7.61 -2.22 5.43
C LYS A 85 9.04 -2.68 5.16
N GLY A 86 9.61 -2.25 4.05
CA GLY A 86 11.03 -2.38 3.77
C GLY A 86 11.80 -1.08 3.97
N ILE A 87 11.12 0.05 4.10
CA ILE A 87 11.74 1.35 4.37
C ILE A 87 11.02 1.98 5.56
N LYS A 88 11.80 2.49 6.52
CA LYS A 88 11.25 3.25 7.65
C LYS A 88 10.48 4.46 7.09
N PRO A 89 9.22 4.68 7.52
CA PRO A 89 8.47 5.88 7.17
C PRO A 89 9.19 7.18 7.53
#